data_AF-A0A7K2YCL6-F1
#
_entry.id   AF-A0A7K2YCL6-F1
#
_cell.length_a   1.000
_cell.length_b   1.000
_cell.length_c   1.000
_cell.angle_alpha   90.00
_cell.angle_beta   90.00
_cell.angle_gamma   90.00
#
_symmetry.space_group_name_H-M   'P 1'
#
loop_
_entity.id
_entity.type
_entity.pdbx_description
1 polymer ?
#
loop_
_entity_poly.entity_id
_entity_poly.type
_entity_poly.pdbx_seq_one_letter_code
_entity_poly.pdbx_strand_id
1 'polypeptide(L)'
;MRGYDRYQVDEHLEVLDDEIKRLKTERDDNVAHAEDLGYQVEVLRAKLHDLRRQLATPRFDSIGGQAEQMLRNAQLQADQVRADAERELQESRATTQRLLQEAASRSARLEAEWQAEVMERRRRLDEELAQARLATESRVNENVAWAEQLRAQAEERARQLLDNSRAEAERIAAAAREQATGTTESTRAEAEALISRAQSDADRVIAEAKSRASAAVDQSEQLRTETRTRAENLVGDARVEAARIIGEARSEAERVTGEAGARAQGASENTAKLLESAQFEIERLRAEAASEADRRQSEAQRLLQEAEGGANELLGKAATDAEAYVGKARAEADKLAGEARAAAERLRAEAVAEADRLRDEARTEAEALRADTRTELDAAREETLARVDELEAGARAEIDRRRQEVDRLRAEAKELLTNAEAGAAERLETSARAADDLMAKSRSEADRVQSEARTEADELRARAQADAEAVEVRTRESSERLAGEAREFAEQLRAKAQTGADELLDAARAESGKLREKAVADTARLRDMTQRQQAEAAEELQRARDEAEQLRTEAAAAAAQLREESTTRAAEQVEAARAEAERLRTEAAENAGR
;
A
#
# COMPACT_ATOMS: atom_id res chain seq x y z
N MET A 1 62.04 115.40 113.10
CA MET A 1 60.60 115.09 112.94
C MET A 1 59.91 116.24 112.23
N ARG A 2 59.28 115.94 111.10
CA ARG A 2 58.27 116.70 110.32
C ARG A 2 58.10 115.82 109.07
N GLY A 3 57.25 114.79 109.05
CA GLY A 3 55.84 114.76 109.42
C GLY A 3 55.05 114.72 108.11
N TYR A 4 54.96 113.54 107.48
CA TYR A 4 54.16 113.30 106.28
C TYR A 4 52.68 113.52 106.61
N ASP A 5 51.95 114.19 105.71
CA ASP A 5 50.52 114.41 105.85
C ASP A 5 49.77 113.13 105.44
N ARG A 6 49.11 112.49 106.40
CA ARG A 6 48.50 111.16 106.26
C ARG A 6 47.25 111.20 105.35
N TYR A 7 46.64 112.37 105.18
CA TYR A 7 45.42 112.54 104.39
C TYR A 7 45.64 112.39 102.87
N GLN A 8 46.80 112.80 102.35
CA GLN A 8 47.10 112.72 100.91
C GLN A 8 47.44 111.30 100.43
N VAL A 9 47.90 110.42 101.32
CA VAL A 9 48.23 109.03 100.96
C VAL A 9 46.98 108.16 100.91
N ASP A 10 46.03 108.39 101.82
CA ASP A 10 44.78 107.63 101.87
C ASP A 10 43.86 107.97 100.67
N GLU A 11 43.81 109.23 100.24
CA GLU A 11 43.05 109.65 99.03
C GLU A 11 43.60 108.99 97.74
N HIS A 12 44.92 108.81 97.64
CA HIS A 12 45.53 108.21 96.45
C HIS A 12 45.34 106.69 96.35
N LEU A 13 45.22 106.01 97.49
CA LEU A 13 44.94 104.57 97.55
C LEU A 13 43.48 104.25 97.23
N GLU A 14 42.54 105.14 97.59
CA GLU A 14 41.11 104.96 97.32
C GLU A 14 40.80 105.03 95.81
N VAL A 15 41.44 105.96 95.08
CA VAL A 15 41.32 106.08 93.62
C VAL A 15 41.82 104.82 92.89
N LEU A 16 42.93 104.23 93.35
CA LEU A 16 43.48 103.00 92.76
C LEU A 16 42.60 101.77 93.00
N ASP A 17 41.94 101.67 94.16
CA ASP A 17 41.12 100.51 94.49
C ASP A 17 39.79 100.50 93.69
N ASP A 18 39.21 101.68 93.43
CA ASP A 18 38.01 101.81 92.59
C ASP A 18 38.30 101.50 91.11
N GLU A 19 39.48 101.85 90.61
CA GLU A 19 39.89 101.56 89.24
C GLU A 19 40.11 100.05 89.01
N ILE A 20 40.65 99.33 90.00
CA ILE A 20 40.79 97.86 89.96
C ILE A 20 39.43 97.16 89.96
N LYS A 21 38.45 97.66 90.72
CA LYS A 21 37.09 97.08 90.74
C LYS A 21 36.42 97.20 89.38
N ARG A 22 36.54 98.36 88.73
CA ARG A 22 35.95 98.59 87.40
C ARG A 22 36.50 97.62 86.35
N LEU A 23 37.82 97.39 86.34
CA LEU A 23 38.46 96.47 85.40
C LEU A 23 38.08 95.00 85.62
N LYS A 24 37.77 94.60 86.86
CA LYS A 24 37.28 93.23 87.14
C LYS A 24 35.89 93.00 86.58
N THR A 25 34.98 93.96 86.72
CA THR A 25 33.62 93.83 86.18
C THR A 25 33.63 93.72 84.65
N GLU A 26 34.42 94.56 83.97
CA GLU A 26 34.56 94.47 82.51
C GLU A 26 35.11 93.12 82.03
N ARG A 27 36.01 92.47 82.80
CA ARG A 27 36.51 91.14 82.46
C ARG A 27 35.39 90.08 82.51
N ASP A 28 34.55 90.13 83.53
CA ASP A 28 33.55 89.06 83.77
C ASP A 28 32.44 89.09 82.70
N ASP A 29 32.03 90.27 82.25
CA ASP A 29 31.07 90.41 81.13
C ASP A 29 31.63 89.83 79.82
N ASN A 30 32.94 89.95 79.59
CA ASN A 30 33.60 89.44 78.39
C ASN A 30 33.69 87.91 78.35
N VAL A 31 33.83 87.26 79.51
CA VAL A 31 33.84 85.80 79.59
C VAL A 31 32.46 85.24 79.24
N ALA A 32 31.39 85.86 79.73
CA ALA A 32 30.02 85.44 79.41
C ALA A 32 29.73 85.49 77.90
N HIS A 33 30.23 86.52 77.19
CA HIS A 33 30.03 86.62 75.74
C HIS A 33 30.74 85.50 74.95
N ALA A 34 31.92 85.05 75.41
CA ALA A 34 32.65 83.96 74.77
C ALA A 34 31.94 82.60 74.94
N GLU A 35 31.23 82.39 76.06
CA GLU A 35 30.48 81.15 76.31
C GLU A 35 29.25 81.05 75.39
N ASP A 36 28.52 82.15 75.15
CA ASP A 36 27.36 82.20 74.23
C ASP A 36 27.76 81.85 72.78
N LEU A 37 28.93 82.32 72.34
CA LEU A 37 29.50 81.99 71.03
C LEU A 37 29.79 80.48 70.89
N GLY A 38 30.23 79.82 71.96
CA GLY A 38 30.47 78.38 71.98
C GLY A 38 29.20 77.54 71.80
N TYR A 39 28.07 77.96 72.39
CA TYR A 39 26.80 77.25 72.29
C TYR A 39 26.25 77.22 70.85
N GLN A 40 26.41 78.31 70.10
CA GLN A 40 25.92 78.40 68.72
C GLN A 40 26.61 77.42 67.76
N VAL A 41 27.88 77.12 67.98
CA VAL A 41 28.66 76.18 67.15
C VAL A 41 28.16 74.73 67.30
N GLU A 42 27.81 74.31 68.52
CA GLU A 42 27.36 72.94 68.78
C GLU A 42 25.95 72.66 68.21
N VAL A 43 25.04 73.65 68.22
CA VAL A 43 23.72 73.52 67.58
C VAL A 43 23.83 73.29 66.07
N LEU A 44 24.79 73.97 65.42
CA LEU A 44 25.01 73.81 63.98
C LEU A 44 25.60 72.42 63.64
N ARG A 45 26.46 71.85 64.49
CA ARG A 45 26.97 70.48 64.33
C ARG A 45 25.88 69.42 64.42
N ALA A 46 24.94 69.57 65.35
CA ALA A 46 23.84 68.61 65.52
C ALA A 46 22.94 68.54 64.27
N LYS A 47 22.64 69.69 63.65
CA LYS A 47 21.84 69.75 62.41
C LYS A 47 22.51 69.06 61.23
N LEU A 48 23.84 69.17 61.09
CA LEU A 48 24.60 68.47 60.05
C LEU A 48 24.52 66.94 60.18
N HIS A 49 24.55 66.43 61.41
CA HIS A 49 24.49 65.00 61.67
C HIS A 49 23.13 64.39 61.31
N ASP A 50 22.02 65.09 61.58
CA ASP A 50 20.67 64.57 61.30
C ASP A 50 20.41 64.45 59.78
N LEU A 51 20.87 65.42 58.99
CA LEU A 51 20.81 65.36 57.52
C LEU A 51 21.65 64.22 56.94
N ARG A 52 22.84 63.95 57.51
CA ARG A 52 23.67 62.80 57.12
C ARG A 52 22.99 61.45 57.41
N ARG A 53 22.14 61.37 58.44
CA ARG A 53 21.39 60.15 58.76
C ARG A 53 20.23 59.91 57.78
N GLN A 54 19.53 60.95 57.35
CA GLN A 54 18.45 60.85 56.37
C GLN A 54 18.96 60.35 55.00
N LEU A 55 20.20 60.68 54.65
CA LEU A 55 20.90 60.19 53.45
C LEU A 55 21.21 58.67 53.45
N ALA A 56 21.24 58.02 54.62
CA ALA A 56 21.75 56.65 54.75
C ALA A 56 20.69 55.53 54.55
N THR A 57 19.39 55.86 54.47
CA THR A 57 18.31 54.86 54.34
C THR A 57 17.58 54.92 52.99
N PRO A 58 17.75 53.94 52.08
CA PRO A 58 16.99 53.86 50.82
C PRO A 58 15.58 53.28 50.98
N ARG A 59 14.60 53.73 50.16
CA ARG A 59 13.18 53.29 50.11
C ARG A 59 12.83 52.40 48.89
N PHE A 60 13.80 51.74 48.25
CA PHE A 60 13.62 51.18 46.89
C PHE A 60 13.26 49.68 46.79
N ASP A 61 13.08 48.97 47.91
CA ASP A 61 12.77 47.53 47.90
C ASP A 61 11.37 47.19 47.36
N SER A 62 10.41 48.13 47.43
CA SER A 62 9.04 47.90 46.98
C SER A 62 8.88 47.82 45.46
N ILE A 63 9.78 48.47 44.70
CA ILE A 63 9.70 48.51 43.24
C ILE A 63 10.31 47.24 42.62
N GLY A 64 11.34 46.66 43.25
CA GLY A 64 11.87 45.34 42.88
C GLY A 64 10.81 44.23 43.01
N GLY A 65 10.00 44.27 44.07
CA GLY A 65 8.90 43.32 44.26
C GLY A 65 7.79 43.41 43.20
N GLN A 66 7.48 44.62 42.72
CA GLN A 66 6.48 44.85 41.67
C GLN A 66 6.94 44.29 40.32
N ALA A 67 8.19 44.51 39.94
CA ALA A 67 8.77 43.96 38.71
C ALA A 67 8.80 42.42 38.73
N GLU A 68 9.17 41.81 39.86
CA GLU A 68 9.12 40.35 39.99
C GLU A 68 7.70 39.78 39.94
N GLN A 69 6.72 40.46 40.55
CA GLN A 69 5.33 40.03 40.51
C GLN A 69 4.75 40.07 39.09
N MET A 70 5.12 41.09 38.32
CA MET A 70 4.77 41.20 36.90
C MET A 70 5.36 40.06 36.08
N LEU A 71 6.64 39.73 36.28
CA LEU A 71 7.30 38.59 35.62
C LEU A 71 6.67 37.25 36.01
N ARG A 72 6.31 37.05 37.29
CA ARG A 72 5.61 35.84 37.75
C ARG A 72 4.23 35.69 37.10
N ASN A 73 3.47 36.78 36.98
CA ASN A 73 2.16 36.76 36.32
C ASN A 73 2.29 36.47 34.81
N ALA A 74 3.29 37.07 34.15
CA ALA A 74 3.57 36.81 32.74
C ALA A 74 3.99 35.35 32.50
N GLN A 75 4.79 34.77 33.40
CA GLN A 75 5.18 33.37 33.34
C GLN A 75 3.96 32.44 33.46
N LEU A 76 3.06 32.70 34.41
CA LEU A 76 1.82 31.92 34.56
C LEU A 76 0.93 32.01 33.32
N GLN A 77 0.80 33.20 32.72
CA GLN A 77 0.04 33.39 31.49
C GLN A 77 0.69 32.67 30.30
N ALA A 78 2.02 32.73 30.17
CA ALA A 78 2.76 32.02 29.14
C ALA A 78 2.61 30.48 29.28
N ASP A 79 2.69 29.97 30.51
CA ASP A 79 2.49 28.54 30.78
C ASP A 79 1.04 28.11 30.53
N GLN A 80 0.06 28.98 30.82
CA GLN A 80 -1.34 28.73 30.50
C GLN A 80 -1.58 28.66 28.99
N VAL A 81 -1.03 29.61 28.22
CA VAL A 81 -1.10 29.63 26.74
C VAL A 81 -0.48 28.36 26.14
N ARG A 82 0.64 27.89 26.69
CA ARG A 82 1.27 26.63 26.29
C ARG A 82 0.39 25.42 26.63
N ALA A 83 -0.16 25.36 27.83
CA ALA A 83 -1.03 24.26 28.28
C ALA A 83 -2.38 24.19 27.53
N ASP A 84 -2.94 25.33 27.14
CA ASP A 84 -4.14 25.39 26.30
C ASP A 84 -3.84 24.88 24.89
N ALA A 85 -2.73 25.32 24.27
CA ALA A 85 -2.32 24.86 22.95
C ALA A 85 -1.95 23.37 22.91
N GLU A 86 -1.35 22.82 23.96
CA GLU A 86 -1.12 21.38 24.09
C GLU A 86 -2.43 20.58 24.18
N ARG A 87 -3.43 21.10 24.89
CA ARG A 87 -4.74 20.44 24.97
C ARG A 87 -5.46 20.44 23.63
N GLU A 88 -5.52 21.59 22.95
CA GLU A 88 -6.11 21.69 21.61
C GLU A 88 -5.40 20.78 20.59
N LEU A 89 -4.07 20.63 20.70
CA LEU A 89 -3.31 19.68 19.90
C LEU A 89 -3.75 18.23 20.16
N GLN A 90 -3.89 17.83 21.42
CA GLN A 90 -4.31 16.47 21.78
C GLN A 90 -5.74 16.20 21.29
N GLU A 91 -6.65 17.16 21.43
CA GLU A 91 -8.02 17.05 20.91
C GLU A 91 -8.06 16.96 19.38
N SER A 92 -7.24 17.78 18.69
CA SER A 92 -7.08 17.72 17.24
C SER A 92 -6.53 16.36 16.80
N ARG A 93 -5.52 15.83 17.49
CA ARG A 93 -4.95 14.50 17.21
C ARG A 93 -5.94 13.37 17.44
N ALA A 94 -6.69 13.41 18.54
CA ALA A 94 -7.72 12.42 18.85
C ALA A 94 -8.83 12.42 17.79
N THR A 95 -9.25 13.62 17.35
CA THR A 95 -10.24 13.78 16.27
C THR A 95 -9.73 13.21 14.96
N THR A 96 -8.50 13.56 14.57
CA THR A 96 -7.87 13.01 13.35
C THR A 96 -7.73 11.49 13.41
N GLN A 97 -7.30 10.94 14.56
CA GLN A 97 -7.17 9.49 14.73
C GLN A 97 -8.53 8.77 14.62
N ARG A 98 -9.60 9.36 15.16
CA ARG A 98 -10.96 8.83 15.01
C ARG A 98 -11.41 8.85 13.55
N LEU A 99 -11.22 9.97 12.85
CA LEU A 99 -11.55 10.08 11.42
C LEU A 99 -10.78 9.04 10.59
N LEU A 100 -9.53 8.76 10.94
CA LEU A 100 -8.73 7.72 10.29
C LEU A 100 -9.26 6.31 10.57
N GLN A 101 -9.64 6.00 11.80
CA GLN A 101 -10.25 4.70 12.11
C GLN A 101 -11.57 4.50 11.37
N GLU A 102 -12.38 5.56 11.27
CA GLU A 102 -13.61 5.54 10.50
C GLU A 102 -13.34 5.35 9.00
N ALA A 103 -12.35 6.04 8.43
CA ALA A 103 -11.92 5.87 7.04
C ALA A 103 -11.38 4.46 6.76
N ALA A 104 -10.54 3.92 7.64
CA ALA A 104 -10.01 2.55 7.55
C ALA A 104 -11.13 1.50 7.64
N SER A 105 -12.09 1.70 8.54
CA SER A 105 -13.25 0.82 8.67
C SER A 105 -14.15 0.86 7.43
N ARG A 106 -14.34 2.04 6.82
CA ARG A 106 -15.06 2.18 5.54
C ARG A 106 -14.31 1.48 4.41
N SER A 107 -13.00 1.66 4.29
CA SER A 107 -12.15 0.94 3.31
C SER A 107 -12.28 -0.57 3.46
N ALA A 108 -12.16 -1.09 4.69
CA ALA A 108 -12.25 -2.52 4.96
C ALA A 108 -13.63 -3.12 4.63
N ARG A 109 -14.71 -2.38 4.89
CA ARG A 109 -16.07 -2.81 4.50
C ARG A 109 -16.25 -2.85 3.00
N LEU A 110 -15.82 -1.80 2.29
CA LEU A 110 -15.85 -1.74 0.83
C LEU A 110 -15.03 -2.88 0.21
N GLU A 111 -13.84 -3.17 0.75
CA GLU A 111 -13.02 -4.29 0.32
C GLU A 111 -13.73 -5.63 0.54
N ALA A 112 -14.38 -5.85 1.68
CA ALA A 112 -15.10 -7.09 1.95
C ALA A 112 -16.35 -7.27 1.06
N GLU A 113 -17.16 -6.22 0.90
CA GLU A 113 -18.33 -6.20 0.00
C GLU A 113 -17.90 -6.50 -1.44
N TRP A 114 -16.79 -5.88 -1.88
CA TRP A 114 -16.23 -6.12 -3.20
C TRP A 114 -15.74 -7.56 -3.39
N GLN A 115 -15.02 -8.12 -2.43
CA GLN A 115 -14.58 -9.52 -2.51
C GLN A 115 -15.77 -10.48 -2.61
N ALA A 116 -16.86 -10.20 -1.90
CA ALA A 116 -18.09 -10.97 -2.01
C ALA A 116 -18.72 -10.85 -3.41
N GLU A 117 -18.75 -9.64 -3.97
CA GLU A 117 -19.28 -9.40 -5.33
C GLU A 117 -18.45 -10.12 -6.41
N VAL A 118 -17.11 -10.11 -6.31
CA VAL A 118 -16.23 -10.86 -7.21
C VAL A 118 -16.51 -12.36 -7.16
N MET A 119 -16.67 -12.92 -5.95
CA MET A 119 -16.98 -14.34 -5.78
C MET A 119 -18.35 -14.70 -6.37
N GLU A 120 -19.37 -13.87 -6.15
CA GLU A 120 -20.69 -14.06 -6.73
C GLU A 120 -20.67 -13.94 -8.26
N ARG A 121 -19.91 -12.98 -8.80
CA ARG A 121 -19.73 -12.84 -10.26
C ARG A 121 -19.07 -14.07 -10.85
N ARG A 122 -18.03 -14.60 -10.21
CA ARG A 122 -17.37 -15.85 -10.63
C ARG A 122 -18.32 -17.04 -10.59
N ARG A 123 -19.10 -17.18 -9.52
CA ARG A 123 -20.11 -18.25 -9.39
C ARG A 123 -21.13 -18.19 -10.53
N ARG A 124 -21.65 -16.99 -10.87
CA ARG A 124 -22.57 -16.81 -12.00
C ARG A 124 -21.94 -17.19 -13.33
N LEU A 125 -20.67 -16.86 -13.55
CA LEU A 125 -19.95 -17.27 -14.76
C LEU A 125 -19.83 -18.79 -14.88
N ASP A 126 -19.51 -19.46 -13.78
CA ASP A 126 -19.44 -20.91 -13.75
C ASP A 126 -20.82 -21.56 -14.02
N GLU A 127 -21.91 -20.96 -13.51
CA GLU A 127 -23.27 -21.40 -13.78
C GLU A 127 -23.70 -21.19 -15.24
N GLU A 128 -23.44 -20.01 -15.81
CA GLU A 128 -23.73 -19.71 -17.21
C GLU A 128 -22.95 -20.64 -18.15
N LEU A 129 -21.69 -20.93 -17.83
CA LEU A 129 -20.86 -21.90 -18.54
C LEU A 129 -21.41 -23.34 -18.45
N ALA A 130 -21.86 -23.75 -17.27
CA ALA A 130 -22.46 -25.07 -17.08
C ALA A 130 -23.76 -25.21 -17.88
N GLN A 131 -24.60 -24.18 -17.88
CA GLN A 131 -25.84 -24.15 -18.67
C GLN A 131 -25.56 -24.20 -20.18
N ALA A 132 -24.58 -23.43 -20.67
CA ALA A 132 -24.17 -23.46 -22.07
C ALA A 132 -23.70 -24.86 -22.48
N ARG A 133 -22.86 -25.51 -21.66
CA ARG A 133 -22.39 -26.89 -21.91
C ARG A 133 -23.54 -27.89 -21.98
N LEU A 134 -24.48 -27.81 -21.03
CA LEU A 134 -25.61 -28.74 -20.96
C LEU A 134 -26.56 -28.55 -22.14
N ALA A 135 -26.82 -27.31 -22.56
CA ALA A 135 -27.60 -27.02 -23.77
C ALA A 135 -26.94 -27.56 -25.04
N THR A 136 -25.62 -27.40 -25.16
CA THR A 136 -24.85 -27.98 -26.28
C THR A 136 -24.90 -29.51 -26.28
N GLU A 137 -24.74 -30.14 -25.11
CA GLU A 137 -24.83 -31.60 -24.98
C GLU A 137 -26.22 -32.13 -25.34
N SER A 138 -27.30 -31.46 -24.90
CA SER A 138 -28.68 -31.82 -25.27
C SER A 138 -28.88 -31.81 -26.78
N ARG A 139 -28.44 -30.73 -27.45
CA ARG A 139 -28.52 -30.60 -28.91
C ARG A 139 -27.77 -31.70 -29.65
N VAL A 140 -26.56 -32.05 -29.18
CA VAL A 140 -25.80 -33.17 -29.76
C VAL A 140 -26.55 -34.49 -29.60
N ASN A 141 -27.07 -34.76 -28.39
CA ASN A 141 -27.79 -36.00 -28.13
C ASN A 141 -29.07 -36.11 -28.96
N GLU A 142 -29.80 -35.01 -29.11
CA GLU A 142 -31.00 -34.93 -29.96
C GLU A 142 -30.66 -35.19 -31.45
N ASN A 143 -29.62 -34.56 -31.98
CA ASN A 143 -29.22 -34.76 -33.37
C ASN A 143 -28.63 -36.15 -33.64
N VAL A 144 -27.87 -36.71 -32.69
CA VAL A 144 -27.40 -38.10 -32.77
C VAL A 144 -28.58 -39.06 -32.77
N ALA A 145 -29.55 -38.86 -31.87
CA ALA A 145 -30.77 -39.67 -31.84
C ALA A 145 -31.57 -39.54 -33.13
N TRP A 146 -31.67 -38.34 -33.72
CA TRP A 146 -32.36 -38.14 -34.99
C TRP A 146 -31.63 -38.84 -36.16
N ALA A 147 -30.29 -38.76 -36.22
CA ALA A 147 -29.48 -39.50 -37.20
C ALA A 147 -29.66 -41.02 -37.08
N GLU A 148 -29.72 -41.55 -35.86
CA GLU A 148 -29.95 -42.98 -35.61
C GLU A 148 -31.37 -43.41 -36.01
N GLN A 149 -32.38 -42.60 -35.68
CA GLN A 149 -33.76 -42.85 -36.11
C GLN A 149 -33.90 -42.86 -37.63
N LEU A 150 -33.26 -41.92 -38.34
CA LEU A 150 -33.28 -41.87 -39.79
C LEU A 150 -32.70 -43.15 -40.42
N ARG A 151 -31.54 -43.59 -39.92
CA ARG A 151 -30.90 -44.83 -40.37
C ARG A 151 -31.75 -46.06 -40.07
N ALA A 152 -32.36 -46.13 -38.88
CA ALA A 152 -33.23 -47.24 -38.51
C ALA A 152 -34.48 -47.30 -39.41
N GLN A 153 -35.09 -46.15 -39.71
CA GLN A 153 -36.24 -46.08 -40.61
C GLN A 153 -35.88 -46.49 -42.04
N ALA A 154 -34.72 -46.07 -42.55
CA ALA A 154 -34.25 -46.46 -43.87
C ALA A 154 -33.93 -47.95 -43.96
N GLU A 155 -33.28 -48.52 -42.93
CA GLU A 155 -32.99 -49.95 -42.86
C GLU A 155 -34.26 -50.79 -42.81
N GLU A 156 -35.28 -50.35 -42.07
CA GLU A 156 -36.58 -51.01 -42.01
C GLU A 156 -37.30 -50.97 -43.37
N ARG A 157 -37.34 -49.80 -44.03
CA ARG A 157 -37.92 -49.67 -45.38
C ARG A 157 -37.19 -50.53 -46.41
N ALA A 158 -35.85 -50.55 -46.37
CA ALA A 158 -35.02 -51.39 -47.23
C ALA A 158 -35.33 -52.88 -47.04
N ARG A 159 -35.48 -53.35 -45.79
CA ARG A 159 -35.88 -54.73 -45.49
C ARG A 159 -37.27 -55.06 -46.03
N GLN A 160 -38.25 -54.20 -45.77
CA GLN A 160 -39.61 -54.41 -46.26
C GLN A 160 -39.66 -54.46 -47.80
N LEU A 161 -38.88 -53.62 -48.49
CA LEU A 161 -38.77 -53.65 -49.94
C LEU A 161 -38.19 -54.98 -50.45
N LEU A 162 -37.10 -55.46 -49.82
CA LEU A 162 -36.46 -56.73 -50.17
C LEU A 162 -37.39 -57.92 -49.93
N ASP A 163 -38.10 -57.95 -48.79
CA ASP A 163 -39.03 -59.03 -48.45
C ASP A 163 -40.23 -59.05 -49.40
N ASN A 164 -40.80 -57.88 -49.71
CA ASN A 164 -41.91 -57.76 -50.67
C ASN A 164 -41.48 -58.20 -52.08
N SER A 165 -40.32 -57.74 -52.55
CA SER A 165 -39.76 -58.14 -53.85
C SER A 165 -39.47 -59.64 -53.91
N ARG A 166 -38.93 -60.21 -52.83
CA ARG A 166 -38.69 -61.65 -52.74
C ARG A 166 -39.98 -62.45 -52.81
N ALA A 167 -41.01 -62.05 -52.05
CA ALA A 167 -42.31 -62.71 -52.07
C ALA A 167 -42.96 -62.62 -53.46
N GLU A 168 -42.88 -61.47 -54.11
CA GLU A 168 -43.42 -61.28 -55.46
C GLU A 168 -42.65 -62.11 -56.51
N ALA A 169 -41.32 -62.14 -56.44
CA ALA A 169 -40.48 -62.99 -57.28
C ALA A 169 -40.82 -64.49 -57.10
N GLU A 170 -41.11 -64.93 -55.87
CA GLU A 170 -41.56 -66.29 -55.59
C GLU A 170 -42.96 -66.57 -56.17
N ARG A 171 -43.89 -65.61 -56.13
CA ARG A 171 -45.21 -65.73 -56.77
C ARG A 171 -45.11 -65.86 -58.29
N ILE A 172 -44.30 -65.01 -58.95
CA ILE A 172 -44.08 -65.07 -60.40
C ILE A 172 -43.50 -66.43 -60.80
N ALA A 173 -42.50 -66.91 -60.07
CA ALA A 173 -41.90 -68.22 -60.33
C ALA A 173 -42.88 -69.38 -60.10
N ALA A 174 -43.73 -69.30 -59.07
CA ALA A 174 -44.75 -70.31 -58.79
C ALA A 174 -45.84 -70.35 -59.87
N ALA A 175 -46.38 -69.20 -60.25
CA ALA A 175 -47.41 -69.09 -61.30
C ALA A 175 -46.91 -69.62 -62.65
N ALA A 176 -45.67 -69.29 -63.02
CA ALA A 176 -45.07 -69.79 -64.26
C ALA A 176 -44.84 -71.31 -64.24
N ARG A 177 -44.46 -71.88 -63.08
CA ARG A 177 -44.33 -73.34 -62.92
C ARG A 177 -45.68 -74.03 -63.07
N GLU A 178 -46.72 -73.50 -62.43
CA GLU A 178 -48.08 -74.04 -62.51
C GLU A 178 -48.61 -74.02 -63.96
N GLN A 179 -48.42 -72.91 -64.67
CA GLN A 179 -48.78 -72.81 -66.08
C GLN A 179 -47.97 -73.78 -66.95
N ALA A 180 -46.65 -73.87 -66.73
CA ALA A 180 -45.78 -74.81 -67.45
C ALA A 180 -46.22 -76.27 -67.23
N THR A 181 -46.52 -76.67 -65.99
CA THR A 181 -47.03 -78.00 -65.68
C THR A 181 -48.38 -78.25 -66.35
N GLY A 182 -49.31 -77.30 -66.27
CA GLY A 182 -50.63 -77.42 -66.89
C GLY A 182 -50.57 -77.60 -68.41
N THR A 183 -49.71 -76.84 -69.10
CA THR A 183 -49.51 -77.01 -70.55
C THR A 183 -48.93 -78.38 -70.89
N THR A 184 -47.94 -78.86 -70.12
CA THR A 184 -47.36 -80.20 -70.36
C THR A 184 -48.33 -81.33 -70.08
N GLU A 185 -49.19 -81.21 -69.05
CA GLU A 185 -50.20 -82.22 -68.72
C GLU A 185 -51.32 -82.26 -69.77
N SER A 186 -51.83 -81.09 -70.19
CA SER A 186 -52.86 -81.00 -71.24
C SER A 186 -52.37 -81.60 -72.56
N THR A 187 -51.19 -81.21 -73.01
CA THR A 187 -50.62 -81.71 -74.28
C THR A 187 -50.25 -83.19 -74.21
N ARG A 188 -49.84 -83.69 -73.04
CA ARG A 188 -49.63 -85.12 -72.83
C ARG A 188 -50.96 -85.89 -72.92
N ALA A 189 -52.03 -85.38 -72.32
CA ALA A 189 -53.35 -86.00 -72.42
C ALA A 189 -53.86 -86.02 -73.88
N GLU A 190 -53.63 -84.95 -74.64
CA GLU A 190 -53.95 -84.88 -76.07
C GLU A 190 -53.13 -85.89 -76.89
N ALA A 191 -51.83 -86.02 -76.60
CA ALA A 191 -50.94 -86.99 -77.25
C ALA A 191 -51.35 -88.44 -76.96
N GLU A 192 -51.71 -88.76 -75.71
CA GLU A 192 -52.22 -90.07 -75.31
C GLU A 192 -53.57 -90.38 -76.00
N ALA A 193 -54.46 -89.38 -76.12
CA ALA A 193 -55.71 -89.52 -76.85
C ALA A 193 -55.50 -89.76 -78.37
N LEU A 194 -54.51 -89.09 -78.98
CA LEU A 194 -54.15 -89.29 -80.38
C LEU A 194 -53.67 -90.74 -80.63
N ILE A 195 -52.78 -91.24 -79.78
CA ILE A 195 -52.28 -92.62 -79.86
C ILE A 195 -53.41 -93.62 -79.66
N SER A 196 -54.28 -93.41 -78.66
CA SER A 196 -55.41 -94.30 -78.39
C SER A 196 -56.39 -94.35 -79.56
N ARG A 197 -56.67 -93.21 -80.19
CA ARG A 197 -57.50 -93.14 -81.39
C ARG A 197 -56.85 -93.90 -82.56
N ALA A 198 -55.55 -93.71 -82.76
CA ALA A 198 -54.80 -94.40 -83.79
C ALA A 198 -54.78 -95.93 -83.58
N GLN A 199 -54.66 -96.39 -82.33
CA GLN A 199 -54.79 -97.81 -81.97
C GLN A 199 -56.17 -98.35 -82.33
N SER A 200 -57.24 -97.64 -81.98
CA SER A 200 -58.60 -98.06 -82.34
C SER A 200 -58.83 -98.11 -83.86
N ASP A 201 -58.27 -97.17 -84.61
CA ASP A 201 -58.36 -97.15 -86.07
C ASP A 201 -57.56 -98.29 -86.71
N ALA A 202 -56.35 -98.57 -86.21
CA ALA A 202 -55.51 -99.70 -86.63
C ALA A 202 -56.20 -101.04 -86.37
N ASP A 203 -56.75 -101.24 -85.17
CA ASP A 203 -57.49 -102.46 -84.81
C ASP A 203 -58.71 -102.67 -85.72
N ARG A 204 -59.43 -101.59 -86.06
CA ARG A 204 -60.56 -101.65 -86.99
C ARG A 204 -60.11 -102.08 -88.39
N VAL A 205 -59.04 -101.50 -88.94
CA VAL A 205 -58.51 -101.87 -90.27
C VAL A 205 -58.10 -103.34 -90.30
N ILE A 206 -57.42 -103.83 -89.25
CA ILE A 206 -57.03 -105.24 -89.14
C ILE A 206 -58.27 -106.14 -89.03
N ALA A 207 -59.26 -105.77 -88.23
CA ALA A 207 -60.50 -106.55 -88.07
C ALA A 207 -61.29 -106.65 -89.39
N GLU A 208 -61.42 -105.54 -90.12
CA GLU A 208 -62.06 -105.50 -91.44
C GLU A 208 -61.31 -106.38 -92.45
N ALA A 209 -59.98 -106.32 -92.46
CA ALA A 209 -59.15 -107.15 -93.33
C ALA A 209 -59.27 -108.64 -92.98
N LYS A 210 -59.27 -109.00 -91.70
CA LYS A 210 -59.52 -110.38 -91.22
C LYS A 210 -60.88 -110.91 -91.65
N SER A 211 -61.92 -110.09 -91.54
CA SER A 211 -63.27 -110.46 -92.00
C SER A 211 -63.31 -110.72 -93.50
N ARG A 212 -62.71 -109.83 -94.31
CA ARG A 212 -62.61 -110.01 -95.77
C ARG A 212 -61.78 -111.23 -96.16
N ALA A 213 -60.66 -111.46 -95.49
CA ALA A 213 -59.80 -112.62 -95.69
C ALA A 213 -60.53 -113.93 -95.36
N SER A 214 -61.26 -113.99 -94.24
CA SER A 214 -62.10 -115.14 -93.89
C SER A 214 -63.15 -115.41 -94.96
N ALA A 215 -63.87 -114.38 -95.41
CA ALA A 215 -64.89 -114.53 -96.46
C ALA A 215 -64.31 -115.05 -97.78
N ALA A 216 -63.09 -114.63 -98.15
CA ALA A 216 -62.41 -115.13 -99.35
C ALA A 216 -62.00 -116.61 -99.21
N VAL A 217 -61.55 -117.03 -98.03
CA VAL A 217 -61.26 -118.44 -97.72
C VAL A 217 -62.54 -119.28 -97.74
N ASP A 218 -63.62 -118.81 -97.12
CA ASP A 218 -64.90 -119.50 -97.10
C ASP A 218 -65.46 -119.70 -98.52
N GLN A 219 -65.38 -118.66 -99.38
CA GLN A 219 -65.77 -118.76 -100.79
C GLN A 219 -64.92 -119.77 -101.57
N SER A 220 -63.61 -119.83 -101.28
CA SER A 220 -62.72 -120.83 -101.87
C SER A 220 -63.11 -122.26 -101.45
N GLU A 221 -63.45 -122.48 -100.19
CA GLU A 221 -63.91 -123.79 -99.69
C GLU A 221 -65.25 -124.20 -100.29
N GLN A 222 -66.18 -123.25 -100.44
CA GLN A 222 -67.44 -123.45 -101.14
C GLN A 222 -67.21 -123.86 -102.59
N LEU A 223 -66.36 -123.13 -103.34
CA LEU A 223 -66.05 -123.46 -104.73
C LEU A 223 -65.42 -124.86 -104.87
N ARG A 224 -64.51 -125.24 -103.96
CA ARG A 224 -63.92 -126.59 -103.92
C ARG A 224 -64.98 -127.66 -103.70
N THR A 225 -65.94 -127.42 -102.80
CA THR A 225 -67.05 -128.34 -102.50
C THR A 225 -68.03 -128.46 -103.65
N GLU A 226 -68.39 -127.35 -104.29
CA GLU A 226 -69.25 -127.33 -105.48
C GLU A 226 -68.60 -128.05 -106.65
N THR A 227 -67.31 -127.78 -106.90
CA THR A 227 -66.54 -128.44 -107.97
C THR A 227 -66.42 -129.93 -107.72
N ARG A 228 -66.20 -130.33 -106.45
CA ARG A 228 -66.19 -131.74 -106.05
C ARG A 228 -67.53 -132.40 -106.34
N THR A 229 -68.64 -131.79 -105.92
CA THR A 229 -69.99 -132.29 -106.17
C THR A 229 -70.28 -132.40 -107.67
N ARG A 230 -69.90 -131.38 -108.45
CA ARG A 230 -70.07 -131.38 -109.91
C ARG A 230 -69.24 -132.46 -110.59
N ALA A 231 -68.00 -132.69 -110.14
CA ALA A 231 -67.17 -133.78 -110.60
C ALA A 231 -67.79 -135.15 -110.28
N GLU A 232 -68.30 -135.34 -109.06
CA GLU A 232 -69.00 -136.56 -108.65
C GLU A 232 -70.23 -136.83 -109.52
N ASN A 233 -71.03 -135.80 -109.82
CA ASN A 233 -72.18 -135.89 -110.73
C ASN A 233 -71.74 -136.23 -112.17
N LEU A 234 -70.70 -135.59 -112.70
CA LEU A 234 -70.21 -135.84 -114.05
C LEU A 234 -69.67 -137.27 -114.23
N VAL A 235 -69.00 -137.83 -113.21
CA VAL A 235 -68.67 -139.27 -113.16
C VAL A 235 -69.94 -140.13 -113.15
N GLY A 236 -70.92 -139.75 -112.32
CA GLY A 236 -72.21 -140.45 -112.22
C GLY A 236 -72.92 -140.52 -113.57
N ASP A 237 -73.12 -139.38 -114.22
CA ASP A 237 -73.77 -139.26 -115.52
C ASP A 237 -73.01 -140.01 -116.62
N ALA A 238 -71.68 -139.86 -116.68
CA ALA A 238 -70.85 -140.60 -117.65
C ALA A 238 -70.91 -142.12 -117.43
N ARG A 239 -71.03 -142.59 -116.18
CA ARG A 239 -71.22 -144.02 -115.87
C ARG A 239 -72.60 -144.52 -116.26
N VAL A 240 -73.65 -143.74 -116.00
CA VAL A 240 -75.02 -144.09 -116.40
C VAL A 240 -75.12 -144.16 -117.92
N GLU A 241 -74.57 -143.17 -118.62
CA GLU A 241 -74.55 -143.13 -120.07
C GLU A 241 -73.68 -144.25 -120.66
N ALA A 242 -72.53 -144.55 -120.05
CA ALA A 242 -71.73 -145.70 -120.43
C ALA A 242 -72.48 -147.02 -120.24
N ALA A 243 -73.20 -147.19 -119.12
CA ALA A 243 -74.04 -148.35 -118.87
C ALA A 243 -75.18 -148.47 -119.89
N ARG A 244 -75.79 -147.34 -120.30
CA ARG A 244 -76.82 -147.27 -121.35
C ARG A 244 -76.27 -147.72 -122.70
N ILE A 245 -75.15 -147.14 -123.14
CA ILE A 245 -74.49 -147.49 -124.42
C ILE A 245 -74.08 -148.96 -124.43
N ILE A 246 -73.50 -149.48 -123.34
CA ILE A 246 -73.15 -150.90 -123.21
C ILE A 246 -74.41 -151.79 -123.24
N GLY A 247 -75.48 -151.39 -122.55
CA GLY A 247 -76.74 -152.14 -122.50
C GLY A 247 -77.44 -152.21 -123.86
N GLU A 248 -77.48 -151.10 -124.60
CA GLU A 248 -78.04 -151.02 -125.96
C GLU A 248 -77.19 -151.83 -126.94
N ALA A 249 -75.86 -151.70 -126.88
CA ALA A 249 -74.94 -152.47 -127.73
C ALA A 249 -75.02 -153.98 -127.44
N ARG A 250 -75.21 -154.40 -126.18
CA ARG A 250 -75.44 -155.81 -125.82
C ARG A 250 -76.76 -156.33 -126.34
N SER A 251 -77.85 -155.57 -126.16
CA SER A 251 -79.17 -155.95 -126.66
C SER A 251 -79.18 -156.11 -128.18
N GLU A 252 -78.48 -155.24 -128.91
CA GLU A 252 -78.35 -155.35 -130.36
C GLU A 252 -77.37 -156.46 -130.79
N ALA A 253 -76.30 -156.70 -130.03
CA ALA A 253 -75.35 -157.81 -130.24
C ALA A 253 -76.02 -159.19 -130.05
N GLU A 254 -76.96 -159.33 -129.12
CA GLU A 254 -77.77 -160.54 -128.92
C GLU A 254 -78.72 -160.80 -130.11
N ARG A 255 -79.02 -159.79 -130.93
CA ARG A 255 -79.95 -159.86 -132.06
C ARG A 255 -79.32 -160.35 -133.38
N VAL A 256 -77.97 -160.30 -133.52
CA VAL A 256 -77.25 -160.62 -134.77
C VAL A 256 -75.92 -161.34 -134.48
N THR A 257 -75.85 -162.67 -134.59
CA THR A 257 -74.70 -163.50 -134.14
C THR A 257 -73.50 -163.57 -135.10
N GLY A 258 -72.95 -162.45 -135.57
CA GLY A 258 -71.72 -162.46 -136.38
C GLY A 258 -71.01 -161.10 -136.50
N GLU A 259 -71.78 -160.01 -136.53
CA GLU A 259 -71.25 -158.62 -136.49
C GLU A 259 -71.27 -158.02 -135.07
N ALA A 260 -71.71 -158.81 -134.08
CA ALA A 260 -71.85 -158.45 -132.67
C ALA A 260 -70.54 -158.04 -131.98
N GLY A 261 -69.41 -158.68 -132.33
CA GLY A 261 -68.11 -158.41 -131.69
C GLY A 261 -67.54 -157.02 -132.03
N ALA A 262 -67.62 -156.61 -133.30
CA ALA A 262 -67.10 -155.33 -133.75
C ALA A 262 -67.92 -154.14 -133.22
N ARG A 263 -69.25 -154.27 -133.13
CA ARG A 263 -70.12 -153.23 -132.54
C ARG A 263 -69.98 -153.16 -131.02
N ALA A 264 -69.86 -154.29 -130.31
CA ALA A 264 -69.59 -154.31 -128.87
C ALA A 264 -68.21 -153.72 -128.52
N GLN A 265 -67.20 -154.01 -129.35
CA GLN A 265 -65.86 -153.44 -129.20
C GLN A 265 -65.84 -151.93 -129.50
N GLY A 266 -66.52 -151.49 -130.57
CA GLY A 266 -66.70 -150.06 -130.86
C GLY A 266 -67.49 -149.32 -129.78
N ALA A 267 -68.52 -149.93 -129.19
CA ALA A 267 -69.24 -149.39 -128.05
C ALA A 267 -68.37 -149.33 -126.78
N SER A 268 -67.53 -150.33 -126.54
CA SER A 268 -66.55 -150.34 -125.45
C SER A 268 -65.47 -149.26 -125.63
N GLU A 269 -64.99 -149.03 -126.84
CA GLU A 269 -64.03 -147.98 -127.14
C GLU A 269 -64.66 -146.59 -127.02
N ASN A 270 -65.92 -146.42 -127.45
CA ASN A 270 -66.64 -145.16 -127.28
C ASN A 270 -66.95 -144.87 -125.81
N THR A 271 -67.27 -145.88 -125.00
CA THR A 271 -67.45 -145.71 -123.55
C THR A 271 -66.15 -145.45 -122.81
N ALA A 272 -65.05 -146.09 -123.22
CA ALA A 272 -63.72 -145.76 -122.71
C ALA A 272 -63.36 -144.29 -123.01
N LYS A 273 -63.59 -143.83 -124.25
CA LYS A 273 -63.38 -142.42 -124.64
C LYS A 273 -64.29 -141.45 -123.89
N LEU A 274 -65.55 -141.82 -123.63
CA LEU A 274 -66.48 -141.00 -122.86
C LEU A 274 -66.03 -140.86 -121.40
N LEU A 275 -65.61 -141.96 -120.76
CA LEU A 275 -65.11 -141.94 -119.38
C LEU A 275 -63.77 -141.21 -119.29
N GLU A 276 -62.88 -141.36 -120.27
CA GLU A 276 -61.61 -140.65 -120.36
C GLU A 276 -61.84 -139.14 -120.54
N SER A 277 -62.76 -138.74 -121.43
CA SER A 277 -63.17 -137.34 -121.61
C SER A 277 -63.78 -136.76 -120.33
N ALA A 278 -64.63 -137.53 -119.64
CA ALA A 278 -65.20 -137.15 -118.36
C ALA A 278 -64.13 -136.99 -117.25
N GLN A 279 -63.15 -137.91 -117.20
CA GLN A 279 -62.03 -137.81 -116.27
C GLN A 279 -61.12 -136.62 -116.57
N PHE A 280 -60.82 -136.35 -117.84
CA PHE A 280 -60.07 -135.18 -118.25
C PHE A 280 -60.78 -133.89 -117.83
N GLU A 281 -62.09 -133.81 -118.04
CA GLU A 281 -62.91 -132.66 -117.64
C GLU A 281 -62.94 -132.48 -116.11
N ILE A 282 -62.96 -133.57 -115.33
CA ILE A 282 -62.88 -133.52 -113.86
C ILE A 282 -61.53 -133.00 -113.38
N GLU A 283 -60.43 -133.51 -113.94
CA GLU A 283 -59.09 -133.06 -113.57
C GLU A 283 -58.89 -131.59 -113.98
N ARG A 284 -59.45 -131.17 -115.12
CA ARG A 284 -59.50 -129.76 -115.52
C ARG A 284 -60.26 -128.91 -114.50
N LEU A 285 -61.48 -129.30 -114.14
CA LEU A 285 -62.31 -128.58 -113.16
C LEU A 285 -61.64 -128.52 -111.77
N ARG A 286 -61.02 -129.62 -111.33
CA ARG A 286 -60.27 -129.67 -110.05
C ARG A 286 -59.04 -128.78 -110.06
N ALA A 287 -58.27 -128.78 -111.15
CA ALA A 287 -57.11 -127.91 -111.31
C ALA A 287 -57.52 -126.43 -111.35
N GLU A 288 -58.62 -126.10 -112.03
CA GLU A 288 -59.20 -124.76 -112.05
C GLU A 288 -59.66 -124.30 -110.66
N ALA A 289 -60.36 -125.16 -109.91
CA ALA A 289 -60.79 -124.87 -108.54
C ALA A 289 -59.62 -124.77 -107.55
N ALA A 290 -58.57 -125.58 -107.70
CA ALA A 290 -57.35 -125.50 -106.90
C ALA A 290 -56.60 -124.18 -107.17
N SER A 291 -56.44 -123.82 -108.44
CA SER A 291 -55.81 -122.55 -108.86
C SER A 291 -56.60 -121.32 -108.38
N GLU A 292 -57.93 -121.37 -108.47
CA GLU A 292 -58.80 -120.32 -107.91
C GLU A 292 -58.63 -120.21 -106.39
N ALA A 293 -58.64 -121.35 -105.68
CA ALA A 293 -58.47 -121.38 -104.23
C ALA A 293 -57.12 -120.83 -103.77
N ASP A 294 -56.03 -121.22 -104.41
CA ASP A 294 -54.69 -120.73 -104.10
C ASP A 294 -54.58 -119.22 -104.38
N ARG A 295 -55.26 -118.74 -105.43
CA ARG A 295 -55.34 -117.31 -105.74
C ARG A 295 -56.11 -116.54 -104.66
N ARG A 296 -57.24 -117.06 -104.19
CA ARG A 296 -58.04 -116.47 -103.10
C ARG A 296 -57.28 -116.49 -101.77
N GLN A 297 -56.55 -117.55 -101.47
CA GLN A 297 -55.71 -117.64 -100.28
C GLN A 297 -54.56 -116.63 -100.34
N SER A 298 -53.91 -116.48 -101.50
CA SER A 298 -52.85 -115.48 -101.71
C SER A 298 -53.41 -114.05 -101.60
N GLU A 299 -54.60 -113.79 -102.16
CA GLU A 299 -55.30 -112.51 -102.03
C GLU A 299 -55.64 -112.19 -100.56
N ALA A 300 -56.15 -113.18 -99.80
CA ALA A 300 -56.43 -113.05 -98.38
C ALA A 300 -55.17 -112.73 -97.55
N GLN A 301 -54.05 -113.41 -97.82
CA GLN A 301 -52.76 -113.11 -97.19
C GLN A 301 -52.25 -111.72 -97.53
N ARG A 302 -52.39 -111.29 -98.80
CA ARG A 302 -51.98 -109.95 -99.24
C ARG A 302 -52.80 -108.87 -98.54
N LEU A 303 -54.12 -109.04 -98.45
CA LEU A 303 -55.02 -108.12 -97.75
C LEU A 303 -54.65 -107.98 -96.26
N LEU A 304 -54.29 -109.07 -95.59
CA LEU A 304 -53.84 -109.04 -94.20
C LEU A 304 -52.51 -108.30 -94.05
N GLN A 305 -51.52 -108.58 -94.90
CA GLN A 305 -50.23 -107.88 -94.87
C GLN A 305 -50.35 -106.38 -95.17
N GLU A 306 -51.18 -106.01 -96.16
CA GLU A 306 -51.47 -104.61 -96.48
C GLU A 306 -52.14 -103.90 -95.29
N ALA A 307 -53.08 -104.57 -94.62
CA ALA A 307 -53.75 -104.03 -93.44
C ALA A 307 -52.81 -103.88 -92.22
N GLU A 308 -51.95 -104.88 -91.96
CA GLU A 308 -50.94 -104.82 -90.90
C GLU A 308 -49.90 -103.72 -91.16
N GLY A 309 -49.46 -103.58 -92.42
CA GLY A 309 -48.57 -102.50 -92.84
C GLY A 309 -49.19 -101.12 -92.64
N GLY A 310 -50.43 -100.93 -93.12
CA GLY A 310 -51.17 -99.69 -92.95
C GLY A 310 -51.45 -99.34 -91.48
N ALA A 311 -51.79 -100.34 -90.66
CA ALA A 311 -51.97 -100.19 -89.21
C ALA A 311 -50.67 -99.73 -88.52
N ASN A 312 -49.54 -100.38 -88.83
CA ASN A 312 -48.24 -99.99 -88.29
C ASN A 312 -47.81 -98.58 -88.73
N GLU A 313 -48.07 -98.20 -89.98
CA GLU A 313 -47.79 -96.86 -90.48
C GLU A 313 -48.64 -95.79 -89.77
N LEU A 314 -49.94 -96.07 -89.55
CA LEU A 314 -50.85 -95.18 -88.84
C LEU A 314 -50.43 -94.99 -87.37
N LEU A 315 -50.06 -96.08 -86.68
CA LEU A 315 -49.51 -96.03 -85.33
C LEU A 315 -48.18 -95.26 -85.26
N GLY A 316 -47.28 -95.47 -86.22
CA GLY A 316 -45.99 -94.77 -86.30
C GLY A 316 -46.13 -93.26 -86.51
N LYS A 317 -47.05 -92.84 -87.38
CA LYS A 317 -47.38 -91.42 -87.58
C LYS A 317 -47.96 -90.80 -86.31
N ALA A 318 -48.93 -91.47 -85.69
CA ALA A 318 -49.53 -90.99 -84.44
C ALA A 318 -48.50 -90.87 -83.30
N ALA A 319 -47.57 -91.81 -83.18
CA ALA A 319 -46.48 -91.74 -82.21
C ALA A 319 -45.53 -90.57 -82.49
N THR A 320 -45.15 -90.36 -83.75
CA THR A 320 -44.27 -89.24 -84.15
C THR A 320 -44.93 -87.88 -83.89
N ASP A 321 -46.21 -87.74 -84.23
CA ASP A 321 -46.98 -86.52 -83.98
C ASP A 321 -47.13 -86.26 -82.47
N ALA A 322 -47.43 -87.30 -81.68
CA ALA A 322 -47.49 -87.24 -80.22
C ALA A 322 -46.16 -86.79 -79.60
N GLU A 323 -45.03 -87.36 -80.04
CA GLU A 323 -43.69 -86.94 -79.60
C GLU A 323 -43.40 -85.48 -79.97
N ALA A 324 -43.79 -85.05 -81.17
CA ALA A 324 -43.62 -83.67 -81.61
C ALA A 324 -44.46 -82.69 -80.78
N TYR A 325 -45.71 -83.04 -80.43
CA TYR A 325 -46.56 -82.23 -79.55
C TYR A 325 -45.97 -82.10 -78.15
N VAL A 326 -45.57 -83.21 -77.54
CA VAL A 326 -44.95 -83.22 -76.20
C VAL A 326 -43.62 -82.44 -76.22
N GLY A 327 -42.83 -82.56 -77.29
CA GLY A 327 -41.59 -81.81 -77.47
C GLY A 327 -41.82 -80.28 -77.52
N LYS A 328 -42.81 -79.83 -78.29
CA LYS A 328 -43.19 -78.40 -78.36
C LYS A 328 -43.67 -77.88 -77.02
N ALA A 329 -44.53 -78.63 -76.33
CA ALA A 329 -45.06 -78.25 -75.03
C ALA A 329 -43.97 -78.12 -73.97
N ARG A 330 -42.99 -79.03 -73.96
CA ARG A 330 -41.81 -78.94 -73.08
C ARG A 330 -40.97 -77.70 -73.37
N ALA A 331 -40.74 -77.39 -74.65
CA ALA A 331 -39.98 -76.19 -75.04
C ALA A 331 -40.70 -74.89 -74.62
N GLU A 332 -42.03 -74.85 -74.75
CA GLU A 332 -42.83 -73.71 -74.27
C GLU A 332 -42.83 -73.59 -72.74
N ALA A 333 -42.94 -74.72 -72.03
CA ALA A 333 -42.84 -74.78 -70.57
C ALA A 333 -41.46 -74.30 -70.07
N ASP A 334 -40.37 -74.74 -70.71
CA ASP A 334 -39.01 -74.30 -70.38
C ASP A 334 -38.81 -72.81 -70.66
N LYS A 335 -39.36 -72.30 -71.77
CA LYS A 335 -39.34 -70.88 -72.10
C LYS A 335 -40.07 -70.05 -71.04
N LEU A 336 -41.28 -70.44 -70.67
CA LEU A 336 -42.08 -69.76 -69.65
C LEU A 336 -41.36 -69.76 -68.29
N ALA A 337 -40.78 -70.88 -67.89
CA ALA A 337 -39.99 -70.98 -66.67
C ALA A 337 -38.73 -70.10 -66.71
N GLY A 338 -38.05 -70.02 -67.86
CA GLY A 338 -36.90 -69.15 -68.08
C GLY A 338 -37.25 -67.66 -67.99
N GLU A 339 -38.33 -67.23 -68.66
CA GLU A 339 -38.81 -65.85 -68.63
C GLU A 339 -39.21 -65.43 -67.21
N ALA A 340 -39.91 -66.30 -66.48
CA ALA A 340 -40.31 -66.04 -65.08
C ALA A 340 -39.11 -65.94 -64.13
N ARG A 341 -38.08 -66.79 -64.30
CA ARG A 341 -36.83 -66.68 -63.54
C ARG A 341 -36.12 -65.36 -63.83
N ALA A 342 -36.02 -64.98 -65.10
CA ALA A 342 -35.39 -63.71 -65.48
C ALA A 342 -36.19 -62.48 -64.99
N ALA A 343 -37.51 -62.58 -64.90
CA ALA A 343 -38.34 -61.53 -64.30
C ALA A 343 -38.15 -61.44 -62.78
N ALA A 344 -38.15 -62.59 -62.08
CA ALA A 344 -37.89 -62.68 -60.66
C ALA A 344 -36.49 -62.16 -60.26
N GLU A 345 -35.46 -62.46 -61.07
CA GLU A 345 -34.09 -61.97 -60.86
C GLU A 345 -34.01 -60.45 -61.07
N ARG A 346 -34.65 -59.91 -62.12
CA ARG A 346 -34.73 -58.46 -62.35
C ARG A 346 -35.40 -57.74 -61.19
N LEU A 347 -36.55 -58.23 -60.74
CA LEU A 347 -37.29 -57.64 -59.62
C LEU A 347 -36.45 -57.62 -58.31
N ARG A 348 -35.70 -58.69 -58.06
CA ARG A 348 -34.78 -58.77 -56.90
C ARG A 348 -33.62 -57.80 -57.04
N ALA A 349 -33.00 -57.71 -58.23
CA ALA A 349 -31.90 -56.79 -58.48
C ALA A 349 -32.32 -55.32 -58.34
N GLU A 350 -33.50 -54.96 -58.85
CA GLU A 350 -34.08 -53.62 -58.70
C GLU A 350 -34.36 -53.29 -57.24
N ALA A 351 -34.93 -54.24 -56.48
CA ALA A 351 -35.19 -54.04 -55.05
C ALA A 351 -33.91 -53.91 -54.22
N VAL A 352 -32.85 -54.66 -54.56
CA VAL A 352 -31.52 -54.51 -53.91
C VAL A 352 -30.94 -53.14 -54.21
N ALA A 353 -30.93 -52.71 -55.48
CA ALA A 353 -30.40 -51.41 -55.86
C ALA A 353 -31.15 -50.26 -55.15
N GLU A 354 -32.46 -50.35 -55.03
CA GLU A 354 -33.28 -49.34 -54.35
C GLU A 354 -33.12 -49.39 -52.82
N ALA A 355 -33.00 -50.58 -52.22
CA ALA A 355 -32.69 -50.74 -50.81
C ALA A 355 -31.32 -50.14 -50.46
N ASP A 356 -30.32 -50.32 -51.33
CA ASP A 356 -28.99 -49.73 -51.14
C ASP A 356 -29.02 -48.20 -51.31
N ARG A 357 -29.78 -47.66 -52.27
CA ARG A 357 -30.01 -46.21 -52.37
C ARG A 357 -30.64 -45.62 -51.11
N LEU A 358 -31.69 -46.24 -50.58
CA LEU A 358 -32.34 -45.78 -49.34
C LEU A 358 -31.36 -45.74 -48.16
N ARG A 359 -30.49 -46.76 -48.06
CA ARG A 359 -29.44 -46.80 -47.03
C ARG A 359 -28.40 -45.71 -47.22
N ASP A 360 -27.94 -45.48 -48.45
CA ASP A 360 -26.93 -44.47 -48.76
C ASP A 360 -27.46 -43.05 -48.58
N GLU A 361 -28.72 -42.77 -48.96
CA GLU A 361 -29.39 -41.49 -48.72
C GLU A 361 -29.50 -41.20 -47.23
N ALA A 362 -30.03 -42.15 -46.44
CA ALA A 362 -30.15 -42.00 -45.00
C ALA A 362 -28.79 -41.91 -44.30
N ARG A 363 -27.77 -42.58 -44.81
CA ARG A 363 -26.40 -42.44 -44.33
C ARG A 363 -25.86 -41.04 -44.58
N THR A 364 -26.04 -40.52 -45.79
CA THR A 364 -25.58 -39.20 -46.21
C THR A 364 -26.25 -38.11 -45.41
N GLU A 365 -27.58 -38.19 -45.23
CA GLU A 365 -28.34 -37.23 -44.44
C GLU A 365 -27.96 -37.29 -42.95
N ALA A 366 -27.75 -38.49 -42.39
CA ALA A 366 -27.22 -38.65 -41.04
C ALA A 366 -25.78 -38.10 -40.87
N GLU A 367 -24.93 -38.20 -41.90
CA GLU A 367 -23.58 -37.63 -41.90
C GLU A 367 -23.63 -36.10 -42.03
N ALA A 368 -24.51 -35.56 -42.86
CA ALA A 368 -24.76 -34.12 -42.98
C ALA A 368 -25.25 -33.53 -41.66
N LEU A 369 -26.23 -34.16 -41.01
CA LEU A 369 -26.73 -33.74 -39.70
C LEU A 369 -25.62 -33.71 -38.64
N ARG A 370 -24.73 -34.71 -38.64
CA ARG A 370 -23.58 -34.75 -37.72
C ARG A 370 -22.57 -33.63 -38.02
N ALA A 371 -22.33 -33.31 -39.29
CA ALA A 371 -21.45 -32.22 -39.70
C ALA A 371 -22.05 -30.85 -39.31
N ASP A 372 -23.35 -30.65 -39.52
CA ASP A 372 -24.06 -29.44 -39.10
C ASP A 372 -24.03 -29.29 -37.58
N THR A 373 -24.33 -30.36 -36.84
CA THR A 373 -24.24 -30.37 -35.37
C THR A 373 -22.84 -30.01 -34.89
N ARG A 374 -21.80 -30.53 -35.55
CA ARG A 374 -20.41 -30.20 -35.20
C ARG A 374 -20.11 -28.72 -35.44
N THR A 375 -20.57 -28.18 -36.56
CA THR A 375 -20.39 -26.76 -36.90
C THR A 375 -21.12 -25.86 -35.91
N GLU A 376 -22.37 -26.17 -35.58
CA GLU A 376 -23.14 -25.45 -34.55
C GLU A 376 -22.48 -25.54 -33.18
N LEU A 377 -21.88 -26.68 -32.85
CA LEU A 377 -21.21 -26.91 -31.58
C LEU A 377 -19.89 -26.15 -31.49
N ASP A 378 -19.10 -26.10 -32.56
CA ASP A 378 -17.89 -25.29 -32.62
C ASP A 378 -18.24 -23.80 -32.55
N ALA A 379 -19.29 -23.34 -33.24
CA ALA A 379 -19.80 -21.97 -33.13
C ALA A 379 -20.31 -21.63 -31.71
N ALA A 380 -21.08 -22.53 -31.08
CA ALA A 380 -21.56 -22.34 -29.70
C ALA A 380 -20.40 -22.31 -28.69
N ARG A 381 -19.35 -23.10 -28.92
CA ARG A 381 -18.12 -23.05 -28.11
C ARG A 381 -17.38 -21.73 -28.27
N GLU A 382 -17.21 -21.25 -29.50
CA GLU A 382 -16.60 -19.93 -29.76
C GLU A 382 -17.40 -18.80 -29.11
N GLU A 383 -18.72 -18.80 -29.24
CA GLU A 383 -19.60 -17.81 -28.59
C GLU A 383 -19.47 -17.89 -27.05
N THR A 384 -19.44 -19.09 -26.49
CA THR A 384 -19.28 -19.29 -25.05
C THR A 384 -17.93 -18.80 -24.56
N LEU A 385 -16.84 -19.09 -25.29
CA LEU A 385 -15.49 -18.60 -24.96
C LEU A 385 -15.42 -17.08 -25.08
N ALA A 386 -15.97 -16.48 -26.14
CA ALA A 386 -16.01 -15.04 -26.32
C ALA A 386 -16.78 -14.33 -25.19
N ARG A 387 -17.92 -14.91 -24.76
CA ARG A 387 -18.66 -14.42 -23.59
C ARG A 387 -17.85 -14.52 -22.30
N VAL A 388 -17.15 -15.62 -22.08
CA VAL A 388 -16.26 -15.76 -20.91
C VAL A 388 -15.18 -14.69 -20.93
N ASP A 389 -14.50 -14.51 -22.05
CA ASP A 389 -13.44 -13.51 -22.20
C ASP A 389 -13.98 -12.09 -21.96
N GLU A 390 -15.16 -11.76 -22.51
CA GLU A 390 -15.83 -10.47 -22.28
C GLU A 390 -16.17 -10.26 -20.80
N LEU A 391 -16.74 -11.27 -20.16
CA LEU A 391 -17.16 -11.20 -18.77
C LEU A 391 -15.97 -11.16 -17.81
N GLU A 392 -14.89 -11.90 -18.10
CA GLU A 392 -13.62 -11.83 -17.38
C GLU A 392 -12.97 -10.45 -17.55
N ALA A 393 -12.93 -9.92 -18.77
CA ALA A 393 -12.37 -8.59 -19.04
C ALA A 393 -13.18 -7.51 -18.30
N GLY A 394 -14.51 -7.59 -18.33
CA GLY A 394 -15.40 -6.71 -17.59
C GLY A 394 -15.18 -6.81 -16.08
N ALA A 395 -15.06 -8.04 -15.53
CA ALA A 395 -14.76 -8.26 -14.13
C ALA A 395 -13.40 -7.69 -13.74
N ARG A 396 -12.35 -7.90 -14.54
CA ARG A 396 -11.00 -7.33 -14.32
C ARG A 396 -11.03 -5.81 -14.33
N ALA A 397 -11.72 -5.20 -15.31
CA ALA A 397 -11.84 -3.75 -15.38
C ALA A 397 -12.54 -3.17 -14.15
N GLU A 398 -13.59 -3.82 -13.65
CA GLU A 398 -14.27 -3.40 -12.43
C GLU A 398 -13.39 -3.62 -11.18
N ILE A 399 -12.64 -4.75 -11.09
CA ILE A 399 -11.61 -4.98 -10.05
C ILE A 399 -10.64 -3.81 -9.99
N ASP A 400 -10.12 -3.40 -11.14
CA ASP A 400 -9.11 -2.34 -11.20
C ASP A 400 -9.70 -0.97 -10.83
N ARG A 401 -10.92 -0.64 -11.28
CA ARG A 401 -11.61 0.60 -10.88
C ARG A 401 -11.84 0.66 -9.37
N ARG A 402 -12.32 -0.43 -8.76
CA ARG A 402 -12.61 -0.48 -7.31
C ARG A 402 -11.34 -0.41 -6.47
N ARG A 403 -10.27 -1.06 -6.92
CA ARG A 403 -8.94 -0.92 -6.29
C ARG A 403 -8.44 0.52 -6.34
N GLN A 404 -8.55 1.18 -7.49
CA GLN A 404 -8.18 2.59 -7.62
C GLN A 404 -8.98 3.49 -6.67
N GLU A 405 -10.28 3.23 -6.50
CA GLU A 405 -11.11 3.98 -5.56
C GLU A 405 -10.67 3.77 -4.10
N VAL A 406 -10.38 2.52 -3.70
CA VAL A 406 -9.84 2.22 -2.36
C VAL A 406 -8.49 2.91 -2.14
N ASP A 407 -7.59 2.83 -3.11
CA ASP A 407 -6.27 3.48 -3.03
C ASP A 407 -6.39 5.01 -2.98
N ARG A 408 -7.35 5.58 -3.72
CA ARG A 408 -7.68 7.01 -3.67
C ARG A 408 -8.18 7.42 -2.29
N LEU A 409 -9.15 6.70 -1.72
CA LEU A 409 -9.67 6.99 -0.38
C LEU A 409 -8.58 6.88 0.69
N ARG A 410 -7.66 5.93 0.55
CA ARG A 410 -6.49 5.80 1.44
C ARG A 410 -5.52 6.97 1.27
N ALA A 411 -5.29 7.44 0.04
CA ALA A 411 -4.45 8.60 -0.22
C ALA A 411 -5.07 9.89 0.35
N GLU A 412 -6.36 10.12 0.12
CA GLU A 412 -7.12 11.26 0.67
C GLU A 412 -7.09 11.24 2.21
N ALA A 413 -7.27 10.08 2.85
CA ALA A 413 -7.15 9.94 4.30
C ALA A 413 -5.74 10.26 4.83
N LYS A 414 -4.69 9.84 4.11
CA LYS A 414 -3.29 10.15 4.45
C LYS A 414 -2.98 11.64 4.28
N GLU A 415 -3.51 12.27 3.25
CA GLU A 415 -3.36 13.71 3.01
C GLU A 415 -4.04 14.52 4.11
N LEU A 416 -5.28 14.16 4.49
CA LEU A 416 -5.98 14.76 5.61
C LEU A 416 -5.20 14.65 6.93
N LEU A 417 -4.56 13.51 7.19
CA LEU A 417 -3.66 13.35 8.34
C LEU A 417 -2.48 14.32 8.28
N THR A 418 -1.79 14.36 7.14
CA THR A 418 -0.61 15.21 6.94
C THR A 418 -0.96 16.69 7.13
N ASN A 419 -2.09 17.13 6.57
CA ASN A 419 -2.58 18.49 6.69
C ASN A 419 -3.02 18.81 8.14
N ALA A 420 -3.67 17.86 8.82
CA ALA A 420 -4.06 18.03 10.22
C ALA A 420 -2.84 18.12 11.15
N GLU A 421 -1.81 17.29 10.93
CA GLU A 421 -0.55 17.33 11.69
C GLU A 421 0.21 18.64 11.45
N ALA A 422 0.31 19.08 10.20
CA ALA A 422 0.94 20.35 9.84
C ALA A 422 0.21 21.54 10.47
N GLY A 423 -1.12 21.61 10.33
CA GLY A 423 -1.92 22.68 10.93
C GLY A 423 -1.88 22.69 12.46
N ALA A 424 -1.75 21.52 13.10
CA ALA A 424 -1.60 21.46 14.54
C ALA A 424 -0.19 21.84 15.02
N ALA A 425 0.86 21.53 14.24
CA ALA A 425 2.21 22.01 14.48
C ALA A 425 2.32 23.54 14.34
N GLU A 426 1.69 24.12 13.33
CA GLU A 426 1.64 25.57 13.12
C GLU A 426 0.94 26.31 14.29
N ARG A 427 -0.17 25.75 14.79
CA ARG A 427 -0.87 26.30 15.98
C ARG A 427 0.00 26.27 17.23
N LEU A 428 0.72 25.16 17.47
CA LEU A 428 1.68 25.06 18.56
C LEU A 428 2.79 26.10 18.44
N GLU A 429 3.39 26.25 17.25
CA GLU A 429 4.46 27.21 17.02
C GLU A 429 3.97 28.64 17.24
N THR A 430 2.76 28.97 16.76
CA THR A 430 2.15 30.28 16.94
C THR A 430 1.89 30.57 18.42
N SER A 431 1.35 29.60 19.17
CA SER A 431 1.13 29.73 20.61
C SER A 431 2.44 29.86 21.39
N ALA A 432 3.47 29.09 21.03
CA ALA A 432 4.80 29.19 21.63
C ALA A 432 5.42 30.57 21.41
N ARG A 433 5.34 31.10 20.18
CA ARG A 433 5.77 32.48 19.88
C ARG A 433 4.99 33.52 20.68
N ALA A 434 3.68 33.37 20.81
CA ALA A 434 2.86 34.27 21.60
C ALA A 434 3.24 34.27 23.10
N ALA A 435 3.54 33.10 23.66
CA ALA A 435 4.04 32.94 25.02
C ALA A 435 5.43 33.57 25.20
N ASP A 436 6.34 33.37 24.24
CA ASP A 436 7.68 33.95 24.25
C ASP A 436 7.63 35.49 24.10
N ASP A 437 6.78 36.01 23.22
CA ASP A 437 6.56 37.45 23.03
C ASP A 437 5.98 38.10 24.28
N LEU A 438 5.04 37.44 24.96
CA LEU A 438 4.49 37.91 26.23
C LEU A 438 5.60 38.03 27.28
N MET A 439 6.43 36.99 27.41
CA MET A 439 7.57 37.01 28.33
C MET A 439 8.61 38.08 27.98
N ALA A 440 8.91 38.28 26.69
CA ALA A 440 9.84 39.31 26.23
C ALA A 440 9.32 40.72 26.54
N LYS A 441 8.02 40.99 26.28
CA LYS A 441 7.38 42.27 26.61
C LYS A 441 7.39 42.54 28.11
N SER A 442 7.00 41.57 28.92
CA SER A 442 6.99 41.73 30.37
C SER A 442 8.39 41.88 30.97
N ARG A 443 9.42 41.25 30.38
CA ARG A 443 10.83 41.51 30.74
C ARG A 443 11.26 42.93 30.42
N SER A 444 10.99 43.40 29.19
CA SER A 444 11.29 44.77 28.80
C SER A 444 10.60 45.80 29.70
N GLU A 445 9.34 45.57 30.05
CA GLU A 445 8.60 46.43 30.98
C GLU A 445 9.16 46.37 32.40
N ALA A 446 9.52 45.18 32.90
CA ALA A 446 10.18 45.03 34.20
C ALA A 446 11.54 45.74 34.24
N ASP A 447 12.36 45.61 33.20
CA ASP A 447 13.65 46.29 33.06
C ASP A 447 13.47 47.81 32.99
N ARG A 448 12.44 48.30 32.26
CA ARG A 448 12.10 49.72 32.19
C ARG A 448 11.69 50.26 33.57
N VAL A 449 10.78 49.60 34.27
CA VAL A 449 10.34 49.99 35.62
C VAL A 449 11.53 49.99 36.59
N GLN A 450 12.42 48.99 36.49
CA GLN A 450 13.63 48.94 37.32
C GLN A 450 14.61 50.08 36.97
N SER A 451 14.77 50.41 35.69
CA SER A 451 15.63 51.51 35.25
C SER A 451 15.08 52.88 35.67
N GLU A 452 13.79 53.12 35.48
CA GLU A 452 13.11 54.36 35.90
C GLU A 452 13.26 54.54 37.42
N ALA A 453 13.04 53.48 38.19
CA ALA A 453 13.22 53.51 39.64
C ALA A 453 14.68 53.75 40.08
N ARG A 454 15.67 53.22 39.34
CA ARG A 454 17.10 53.51 39.59
C ARG A 454 17.43 54.97 39.31
N THR A 455 16.96 55.52 38.18
CA THR A 455 17.16 56.93 37.84
C THR A 455 16.54 57.85 38.90
N GLU A 456 15.30 57.60 39.31
CA GLU A 456 14.65 58.36 40.38
C GLU A 456 15.41 58.24 41.72
N ALA A 457 15.95 57.06 42.02
CA ALA A 457 16.78 56.85 43.21
C ALA A 457 18.06 57.67 43.18
N ASP A 458 18.74 57.72 42.04
CA ASP A 458 19.98 58.47 41.88
C ASP A 458 19.74 59.99 41.87
N GLU A 459 18.64 60.45 41.28
CA GLU A 459 18.22 61.87 41.37
C GLU A 459 17.90 62.30 42.81
N LEU A 460 17.18 61.46 43.56
CA LEU A 460 16.88 61.73 44.98
C LEU A 460 18.16 61.78 45.83
N ARG A 461 19.12 60.88 45.58
CA ARG A 461 20.43 60.92 46.23
C ARG A 461 21.20 62.19 45.89
N ALA A 462 21.24 62.58 44.62
CA ALA A 462 21.94 63.79 44.18
C ALA A 462 21.35 65.07 44.83
N ARG A 463 20.01 65.17 44.90
CA ARG A 463 19.34 66.29 45.59
C ARG A 463 19.69 66.33 47.08
N ALA A 464 19.59 65.19 47.76
CA ALA A 464 19.88 65.12 49.18
C ALA A 464 21.37 65.40 49.49
N GLN A 465 22.28 65.05 48.58
CA GLN A 465 23.71 65.38 48.70
C GLN A 465 23.97 66.87 48.49
N ALA A 466 23.33 67.50 47.50
CA ALA A 466 23.41 68.95 47.29
C ALA A 466 22.88 69.73 48.52
N ASP A 467 21.79 69.26 49.13
CA ASP A 467 21.24 69.86 50.35
C ASP A 467 22.22 69.75 51.54
N ALA A 468 22.93 68.62 51.67
CA ALA A 468 23.95 68.44 52.70
C ALA A 468 25.16 69.38 52.51
N GLU A 469 25.66 69.51 51.28
CA GLU A 469 26.75 70.44 50.93
C GLU A 469 26.35 71.90 51.21
N ALA A 470 25.12 72.30 50.87
CA ALA A 470 24.61 73.65 51.13
C ALA A 470 24.49 73.98 52.63
N VAL A 471 24.27 72.98 53.49
CA VAL A 471 24.27 73.17 54.95
C VAL A 471 25.70 73.24 55.50
N GLU A 472 26.62 72.47 54.93
CA GLU A 472 28.04 72.50 55.32
C GLU A 472 28.68 73.86 54.99
N VAL A 473 28.41 74.42 53.80
CA VAL A 473 28.84 75.78 53.42
C VAL A 473 28.30 76.84 54.38
N ARG A 474 26.99 76.84 54.65
CA ARG A 474 26.37 77.80 55.60
C ARG A 474 26.95 77.69 57.02
N THR A 475 27.26 76.47 57.47
CA THR A 475 27.85 76.24 58.79
C THR A 475 29.28 76.77 58.86
N ARG A 476 30.04 76.67 57.76
CA ARG A 476 31.39 77.20 57.66
C ARG A 476 31.41 78.74 57.65
N GLU A 477 30.59 79.37 56.82
CA GLU A 477 30.46 80.84 56.76
C GLU A 477 30.04 81.42 58.11
N SER A 478 29.08 80.77 58.78
CA SER A 478 28.66 81.17 60.13
C SER A 478 29.79 81.04 61.15
N SER A 479 30.59 79.98 61.09
CA SER A 479 31.71 79.77 62.02
C SER A 479 32.85 80.77 61.77
N GLU A 480 33.15 81.09 60.50
CA GLU A 480 34.16 82.09 60.13
C GLU A 480 33.75 83.51 60.57
N ARG A 481 32.45 83.85 60.47
CA ARG A 481 31.91 85.12 60.97
C ARG A 481 32.03 85.23 62.51
N LEU A 482 31.62 84.19 63.25
CA LEU A 482 31.74 84.18 64.72
C LEU A 482 33.20 84.24 65.18
N ALA A 483 34.13 83.62 64.44
CA ALA A 483 35.57 83.71 64.70
C ALA A 483 36.15 85.11 64.40
N GLY A 484 35.60 85.83 63.42
CA GLY A 484 35.95 87.22 63.11
C GLY A 484 35.49 88.19 64.22
N GLU A 485 34.23 88.08 64.64
CA GLU A 485 33.64 88.89 65.71
C GLU A 485 34.41 88.72 67.04
N ALA A 486 34.82 87.50 67.38
CA ALA A 486 35.63 87.23 68.57
C ALA A 486 37.04 87.84 68.52
N ARG A 487 37.65 88.00 67.34
CA ARG A 487 38.99 88.61 67.17
C ARG A 487 38.95 90.12 67.31
N GLU A 488 37.99 90.80 66.68
CA GLU A 488 37.83 92.25 66.81
C GLU A 488 37.59 92.66 68.28
N PHE A 489 36.78 91.88 68.99
CA PHE A 489 36.53 92.12 70.41
C PHE A 489 37.80 92.00 71.27
N ALA A 490 38.64 91.00 70.99
CA ALA A 490 39.92 90.81 71.68
C ALA A 490 40.94 91.94 71.41
N GLU A 491 40.92 92.54 70.21
CA GLU A 491 41.76 93.69 69.88
C GLU A 491 41.29 94.98 70.57
N GLN A 492 39.98 95.22 70.64
CA GLN A 492 39.41 96.37 71.35
C GLN A 492 39.74 96.34 72.85
N LEU A 493 39.75 95.15 73.47
CA LEU A 493 40.11 94.97 74.87
C LEU A 493 41.59 95.28 75.15
N ARG A 494 42.50 94.87 74.23
CA ARG A 494 43.93 95.20 74.33
C ARG A 494 44.18 96.70 74.21
N ALA A 495 43.51 97.39 73.29
CA ALA A 495 43.68 98.82 73.10
C ALA A 495 43.28 99.62 74.36
N LYS A 496 42.13 99.29 74.98
CA LYS A 496 41.69 99.96 76.22
C LYS A 496 42.63 99.73 77.41
N ALA A 497 43.15 98.52 77.56
CA ALA A 497 44.11 98.21 78.63
C ALA A 497 45.44 98.96 78.48
N GLN A 498 45.83 99.28 77.25
CA GLN A 498 47.08 100.00 76.94
C GLN A 498 46.94 101.50 77.23
N THR A 499 45.80 102.12 76.90
CA THR A 499 45.53 103.53 77.23
C THR A 499 45.51 103.78 78.75
N GLY A 500 44.92 102.87 79.54
CA GLY A 500 44.91 103.00 81.01
C GLY A 500 46.29 102.86 81.66
N ALA A 501 47.23 102.15 81.01
CA ALA A 501 48.59 102.01 81.51
C ALA A 501 49.44 103.28 81.29
N ASP A 502 49.21 104.01 80.19
CA ASP A 502 49.94 105.24 79.86
C ASP A 502 49.53 106.43 80.75
N GLU A 503 48.25 106.54 81.12
CA GLU A 503 47.76 107.61 82.01
C GLU A 503 48.33 107.51 83.44
N LEU A 504 48.50 106.29 83.95
CA LEU A 504 49.14 106.03 85.26
C LEU A 504 50.63 106.38 85.29
N LEU A 505 51.34 106.25 84.16
CA LEU A 505 52.77 106.57 84.06
C LEU A 505 53.05 108.07 83.98
N ASP A 506 52.16 108.85 83.37
CA ASP A 506 52.31 110.31 83.27
C ASP A 506 51.96 111.03 84.59
N ALA A 507 51.00 110.51 85.36
CA ALA A 507 50.70 111.03 86.71
C ALA A 507 51.90 110.89 87.66
N ALA A 508 52.60 109.75 87.64
CA ALA A 508 53.77 109.48 88.48
C ALA A 508 55.01 110.37 88.15
N ARG A 509 55.13 110.84 86.89
CA ARG A 509 56.25 111.71 86.47
C ARG A 509 56.09 113.16 86.92
N ALA A 510 54.86 113.68 86.96
CA ALA A 510 54.56 115.04 87.38
C ALA A 510 54.83 115.29 88.88
N GLU A 511 54.65 114.27 89.72
CA GLU A 511 54.84 114.36 91.17
C GLU A 511 56.32 114.28 91.60
N SER A 512 57.13 113.51 90.86
CA SER A 512 58.59 113.43 91.01
C SER A 512 59.31 114.75 90.70
N GLY A 513 58.77 115.57 89.79
CA GLY A 513 59.30 116.89 89.45
C GLY A 513 59.21 117.90 90.60
N LYS A 514 58.08 117.93 91.33
CA LYS A 514 57.84 118.86 92.44
C LYS A 514 58.72 118.58 93.67
N LEU A 515 59.13 117.33 93.87
CA LEU A 515 60.03 116.90 94.94
C LEU A 515 61.50 117.29 94.70
N ARG A 516 61.94 117.42 93.44
CA ARG A 516 63.32 117.80 93.09
C ARG A 516 63.62 119.30 93.27
N GLU A 517 62.68 120.19 92.94
CA GLU A 517 62.87 121.63 93.12
C GLU A 517 63.00 122.04 94.60
N LYS A 518 62.23 121.39 95.49
CA LYS A 518 62.27 121.64 96.93
C LYS A 518 63.61 121.21 97.56
N ALA A 519 64.21 120.13 97.05
CA ALA A 519 65.51 119.64 97.51
C ALA A 519 66.67 120.57 97.11
N VAL A 520 66.63 121.23 95.95
CA VAL A 520 67.71 122.13 95.49
C VAL A 520 67.77 123.44 96.30
N ALA A 521 66.63 123.96 96.76
CA ALA A 521 66.59 125.16 97.58
C ALA A 521 67.15 124.96 99.00
N ASP A 522 66.98 123.77 99.59
CA ASP A 522 67.47 123.44 100.92
C ASP A 522 68.99 123.18 100.95
N THR A 523 69.56 122.63 99.87
CA THR A 523 71.02 122.43 99.74
C THR A 523 71.79 123.75 99.63
N ALA A 524 71.19 124.79 99.04
CA ALA A 524 71.80 126.11 98.93
C ALA A 524 71.89 126.84 100.29
N ARG A 525 70.86 126.70 101.14
CA ARG A 525 70.86 127.30 102.50
C ARG A 525 71.86 126.65 103.46
N LEU A 526 72.05 125.34 103.35
CA LEU A 526 73.04 124.61 104.15
C LEU A 526 74.49 124.98 103.80
N ARG A 527 74.77 125.31 102.53
CA ARG A 527 76.12 125.69 102.06
C ARG A 527 76.57 127.04 102.61
N ASP A 528 75.67 128.01 102.68
CA ASP A 528 75.94 129.37 103.18
C ASP A 528 76.17 129.39 104.71
N MET A 529 75.47 128.52 105.46
CA MET A 529 75.68 128.34 106.90
C MET A 529 77.03 127.69 107.22
N THR A 530 77.46 126.68 106.44
CA THR A 530 78.76 126.03 106.65
C THR A 530 79.95 126.93 106.33
N GLN A 531 79.82 127.88 105.40
CA GLN A 531 80.90 128.83 105.10
C GLN A 531 81.10 129.86 106.21
N ARG A 532 80.04 130.30 106.90
CA ARG A 532 80.16 131.22 108.05
C ARG A 532 80.79 130.54 109.26
N GLN A 533 80.44 129.28 109.52
CA GLN A 533 81.06 128.50 110.61
C GLN A 533 82.54 128.18 110.36
N GLN A 534 82.98 128.04 109.10
CA GLN A 534 84.40 127.83 108.79
C GLN A 534 85.24 129.11 108.93
N ALA A 535 84.65 130.29 108.71
CA ALA A 535 85.33 131.57 108.90
C ALA A 535 85.54 131.90 110.40
N GLU A 536 84.56 131.63 111.25
CA GLU A 536 84.66 131.82 112.70
C GLU A 536 85.64 130.84 113.36
N ALA A 537 85.67 129.58 112.92
CA ALA A 537 86.62 128.58 113.41
C ALA A 537 88.07 128.88 113.00
N ALA A 538 88.29 129.57 111.88
CA ALA A 538 89.63 129.97 111.43
C ALA A 538 90.19 131.16 112.24
N GLU A 539 89.35 132.11 112.66
CA GLU A 539 89.77 133.21 113.54
C GLU A 539 90.12 132.74 114.95
N GLU A 540 89.37 131.78 115.52
CA GLU A 540 89.69 131.21 116.83
C GLU A 540 90.99 130.40 116.81
N LEU A 541 91.25 129.66 115.73
CA LEU A 541 92.48 128.87 115.60
C LEU A 541 93.72 129.75 115.41
N GLN A 542 93.56 130.95 114.86
CA GLN A 542 94.65 131.91 114.70
C GLN A 542 94.92 132.67 116.01
N ARG A 543 93.89 133.06 116.77
CA ARG A 543 94.07 133.63 118.12
C ARG A 543 94.78 132.65 119.06
N ALA A 544 94.43 131.37 118.99
CA ALA A 544 95.11 130.32 119.76
C ALA A 544 96.58 130.11 119.35
N ARG A 545 96.96 130.45 118.10
CA ARG A 545 98.34 130.40 117.63
C ARG A 545 99.15 131.60 118.11
N ASP A 546 98.56 132.78 118.06
CA ASP A 546 99.21 134.01 118.52
C ASP A 546 99.47 133.98 120.05
N GLU A 547 98.54 133.38 120.83
CA GLU A 547 98.73 133.13 122.27
C GLU A 547 99.80 132.06 122.56
N ALA A 548 99.87 131.01 121.74
CA ALA A 548 100.89 129.96 121.88
C ALA A 548 102.30 130.47 121.53
N GLU A 549 102.41 131.44 120.62
CA GLU A 549 103.69 132.05 120.25
C GLU A 549 104.14 133.09 121.29
N GLN A 550 103.23 133.87 121.87
CA GLN A 550 103.52 134.71 123.04
C GLN A 550 104.06 133.89 124.22
N LEU A 551 103.41 132.78 124.56
CA LEU A 551 103.89 131.86 125.62
C LEU A 551 105.26 131.25 125.33
N ARG A 552 105.60 131.02 124.04
CA ARG A 552 106.95 130.55 123.64
C ARG A 552 108.01 131.63 123.80
N THR A 553 107.66 132.87 123.50
CA THR A 553 108.56 134.01 123.62
C THR A 553 108.84 134.32 125.10
N GLU A 554 107.83 134.18 125.96
CA GLU A 554 107.97 134.32 127.42
C GLU A 554 108.73 133.16 128.08
N ALA A 555 108.52 131.92 127.63
CA ALA A 555 109.30 130.77 128.10
C ALA A 555 110.77 130.83 127.67
N ALA A 556 111.07 131.36 126.48
CA ALA A 556 112.44 131.57 126.02
C ALA A 556 113.15 132.71 126.77
N ALA A 557 112.41 133.75 127.16
CA ALA A 557 112.90 134.82 128.03
C ALA A 557 113.10 134.37 129.49
N ALA A 558 112.24 133.50 130.04
CA ALA A 558 112.47 132.89 131.36
C ALA A 558 113.66 131.91 131.36
N ALA A 559 113.93 131.28 130.22
CA ALA A 559 115.13 130.49 130.00
C ALA A 559 116.40 131.33 129.78
N ALA A 560 116.29 132.64 129.49
CA ALA A 560 117.43 133.54 129.50
C ALA A 560 118.15 133.44 130.84
N GLN A 561 117.42 133.73 131.89
CA GLN A 561 118.06 134.23 133.09
C GLN A 561 118.81 133.15 133.88
N LEU A 562 118.40 131.90 133.74
CA LEU A 562 119.07 130.77 134.39
C LEU A 562 120.44 130.44 133.78
N ARG A 563 120.64 130.65 132.47
CA ARG A 563 121.94 130.36 131.82
C ARG A 563 122.96 131.47 132.04
N GLU A 564 122.49 132.70 132.12
CA GLU A 564 123.33 133.86 132.38
C GLU A 564 123.75 133.94 133.86
N GLU A 565 122.89 133.56 134.80
CA GLU A 565 123.24 133.49 136.24
C GLU A 565 124.18 132.34 136.60
N SER A 566 124.09 131.21 135.88
CA SER A 566 124.94 130.03 136.15
C SER A 566 126.36 130.16 135.59
N THR A 567 126.56 130.78 134.43
CA THR A 567 127.93 131.00 133.89
C THR A 567 128.63 132.16 134.57
N THR A 568 127.89 133.15 135.06
CA THR A 568 128.44 134.23 135.88
C THR A 568 128.89 133.70 137.26
N ARG A 569 128.14 132.80 137.89
CA ARG A 569 128.63 132.07 139.09
C ARG A 569 129.82 131.14 138.81
N ALA A 570 130.05 130.75 137.54
CA ALA A 570 131.23 130.00 137.12
C ALA A 570 132.44 130.90 136.79
N ALA A 571 132.23 132.18 136.47
CA ALA A 571 133.31 133.16 136.34
C ALA A 571 134.21 133.20 137.58
N GLU A 572 133.64 133.08 138.77
CA GLU A 572 134.32 133.58 139.96
C GLU A 572 135.16 132.51 140.68
N GLN A 573 134.98 131.21 140.37
CA GLN A 573 135.81 130.13 140.95
C GLN A 573 137.12 129.85 140.18
N VAL A 574 137.20 130.11 138.87
CA VAL A 574 138.41 129.79 138.07
C VAL A 574 139.45 130.90 138.11
N GLU A 575 139.02 132.15 138.16
CA GLU A 575 139.85 133.31 138.51
C GLU A 575 140.45 133.17 139.92
N ALA A 576 139.68 132.66 140.89
CA ALA A 576 140.17 132.41 142.24
C ALA A 576 141.25 131.31 142.32
N ALA A 577 141.27 130.33 141.41
CA ALA A 577 142.19 129.18 141.45
C ALA A 577 143.51 129.33 140.63
N ARG A 578 143.62 130.26 139.65
CA ARG A 578 144.88 130.45 138.86
C ARG A 578 145.71 131.66 139.25
N ALA A 579 145.10 132.69 139.83
CA ALA A 579 145.84 133.68 140.61
C ALA A 579 146.62 133.01 141.77
N GLU A 580 146.14 131.86 142.30
CA GLU A 580 146.87 131.04 143.27
C GLU A 580 148.01 130.21 142.64
N ALA A 581 147.99 129.96 141.33
CA ALA A 581 149.05 129.25 140.58
C ALA A 581 150.19 130.17 140.09
N GLU A 582 149.89 131.44 139.79
CA GLU A 582 150.90 132.50 139.65
C GLU A 582 151.73 132.65 140.94
N ARG A 583 151.09 132.49 142.11
CA ARG A 583 151.75 132.66 143.42
C ARG A 583 152.78 131.56 143.74
N LEU A 584 152.49 130.28 143.46
CA LEU A 584 153.39 129.16 143.81
C LEU A 584 154.57 128.94 142.83
N ARG A 585 154.56 129.47 141.59
CA ARG A 585 155.69 129.26 140.63
C ARG A 585 156.71 130.39 140.60
N THR A 586 156.30 131.60 140.96
CA THR A 586 157.23 132.68 141.33
C THR A 586 157.93 132.36 142.66
N GLU A 587 157.24 131.74 143.63
CA GLU A 587 157.82 131.23 144.91
C GLU A 587 158.70 129.97 144.75
N ALA A 588 158.58 129.24 143.63
CA ALA A 588 159.48 128.15 143.33
C ALA A 588 160.85 128.62 142.82
N ALA A 589 161.02 129.92 142.53
CA ALA A 589 162.19 130.69 142.94
C ALA A 589 163.55 130.27 142.34
N GLU A 590 164.48 131.19 142.11
CA GLU A 590 165.17 131.97 143.14
C GLU A 590 165.76 131.16 144.34
N ASN A 591 165.34 129.91 144.70
CA ASN A 591 165.81 129.23 145.94
C ASN A 591 166.41 127.81 145.81
N ALA A 592 166.45 127.21 144.61
CA ALA A 592 167.53 126.27 144.28
C ALA A 592 168.51 127.01 143.36
N GLY A 593 169.40 127.87 143.87
CA GLY A 593 170.75 127.53 144.38
C GLY A 593 171.79 128.26 143.50
N ARG A 594 172.85 128.89 144.00
CA ARG A 594 174.05 128.29 144.63
C ARG A 594 174.69 127.18 143.83
#